data_AF-S6B2Q5-F1
#
_entry.id   AF-S6B2Q5-F1
#
_cell.length_a   1.000
_cell.length_b   1.000
_cell.length_c   1.000
_cell.angle_alpha   90.00
_cell.angle_beta   90.00
_cell.angle_gamma   90.00
#
_symmetry.space_group_name_H-M   'P 1'
#
loop_
_entity.id
_entity.type
_entity.pdbx_description
1 polymer ?
#
loop_
_entity_poly.entity_id
_entity_poly.type
_entity_poly.pdbx_seq_one_letter_code
_entity_poly.pdbx_strand_id
1 'polypeptide(L)'
;MISLLMTHILNPLAFIVPVLLAVAFLTLIERKVLGYMQLRKGPNIVGPYGLLQPIADGVKLFIKEPIRPSTSSPVLFLLAPMLALTLALTLWAPLPLPYPVTDMNLGILFILALSSLAVYSILGSGWASNSKYALIGALRAVAQTISYEVSLGLILLNAIIFTGGFTLQTFSTAQEAIWLAIPAWPLAAMWYISTLAETNRAPFDLTEGESELVSGFNIEYAGGPFALFFLAEYANILLMNTLSATLFLGASHIPTMPGLTTTNLMIKAALLSMVFLWVRASYPRFRYDQLMHLIWKNFLPLTLALVIWHLALPIAFAGLPPQL
;
A
#
# COMPACT_ATOMS: atom_id res chain seq x y z
N MET A 1 -4.83 -24.38 -25.59
CA MET A 1 -4.97 -23.04 -26.18
C MET A 1 -6.00 -22.21 -25.42
N ILE A 2 -7.29 -22.57 -25.40
CA ILE A 2 -8.34 -21.78 -24.70
C ILE A 2 -8.10 -21.68 -23.18
N SER A 3 -7.74 -22.78 -22.52
CA SER A 3 -7.41 -22.78 -21.09
C SER A 3 -6.22 -21.86 -20.77
N LEU A 4 -5.17 -21.94 -21.58
CA LEU A 4 -3.94 -21.15 -21.43
C LEU A 4 -4.22 -19.65 -21.64
N LEU A 5 -5.09 -19.30 -22.58
CA LEU A 5 -5.52 -17.92 -22.81
C LEU A 5 -6.39 -17.39 -21.65
N MET A 6 -7.29 -18.24 -21.13
CA MET A 6 -8.10 -17.91 -19.95
C MET A 6 -7.26 -17.66 -18.70
N THR A 7 -6.32 -18.55 -18.40
CA THR A 7 -5.52 -18.47 -17.17
C THR A 7 -4.47 -17.38 -17.20
N HIS A 8 -3.76 -17.21 -18.32
CA HIS A 8 -2.61 -16.29 -18.38
C HIS A 8 -2.95 -14.89 -18.88
N ILE A 9 -4.05 -14.70 -19.62
CA ILE A 9 -4.41 -13.39 -20.18
C ILE A 9 -5.69 -12.85 -19.53
N LEU A 10 -6.79 -13.61 -19.59
CA LEU A 10 -8.08 -13.10 -19.12
C LEU A 10 -8.13 -12.94 -17.59
N ASN A 11 -7.62 -13.90 -16.82
CA ASN A 11 -7.65 -13.80 -15.35
C ASN A 11 -6.83 -12.60 -14.81
N PRO A 12 -5.56 -12.37 -15.22
CA PRO A 12 -4.82 -11.18 -14.78
C PRO A 12 -5.46 -9.87 -15.24
N LEU A 13 -6.02 -9.80 -16.45
CA LEU A 13 -6.72 -8.59 -16.93
C LEU A 13 -7.99 -8.32 -16.14
N ALA A 14 -8.78 -9.35 -15.86
CA ALA A 14 -9.98 -9.26 -15.03
C ALA A 14 -9.66 -8.83 -13.59
N PHE A 15 -8.42 -9.00 -13.13
CA PHE A 15 -7.95 -8.53 -11.84
C PHE A 15 -7.42 -7.08 -11.88
N ILE A 16 -6.54 -6.77 -12.84
CA ILE A 16 -5.88 -5.45 -12.94
C ILE A 16 -6.87 -4.33 -13.27
N VAL A 17 -7.83 -4.57 -14.16
CA VAL A 17 -8.78 -3.53 -14.60
C VAL A 17 -9.65 -3.03 -13.43
N PRO A 18 -10.29 -3.89 -12.61
CA PRO A 18 -11.00 -3.45 -11.42
C PRO A 18 -10.12 -2.73 -10.39
N VAL A 19 -8.86 -3.15 -10.22
CA VAL A 19 -7.93 -2.45 -9.29
C VAL A 19 -7.68 -1.02 -9.77
N LEU A 20 -7.40 -0.80 -11.06
CA LEU A 20 -7.20 0.53 -11.61
C LEU A 20 -8.48 1.39 -11.53
N LEU A 21 -9.65 0.79 -11.74
CA LEU A 21 -10.94 1.48 -11.55
C LEU A 21 -11.15 1.84 -10.07
N ALA A 22 -10.83 0.94 -9.14
CA ALA A 22 -10.92 1.20 -7.71
C ALA A 22 -10.00 2.34 -7.29
N VAL A 23 -8.78 2.38 -7.82
CA VAL A 23 -7.84 3.50 -7.64
C VAL A 23 -8.46 4.81 -8.14
N ALA A 24 -9.03 4.83 -9.35
CA ALA A 24 -9.65 6.03 -9.89
C ALA A 24 -10.78 6.54 -8.98
N PHE A 25 -11.66 5.67 -8.49
CA PHE A 25 -12.73 6.07 -7.58
C PHE A 25 -12.26 6.41 -6.16
N LEU A 26 -11.15 5.83 -5.68
CA LEU A 26 -10.56 6.20 -4.40
C LEU A 26 -10.18 7.69 -4.37
N THR A 27 -9.74 8.25 -5.49
CA THR A 27 -9.41 9.68 -5.60
C THR A 27 -10.65 10.58 -5.44
N LEU A 28 -11.80 10.14 -5.97
CA LEU A 28 -13.07 10.84 -5.78
C LEU A 28 -13.53 10.75 -4.33
N ILE A 29 -13.45 9.55 -3.75
CA ILE A 29 -13.82 9.30 -2.35
C ILE A 29 -12.96 10.18 -1.44
N GLU A 30 -11.65 10.22 -1.63
CA GLU A 30 -10.76 11.09 -0.88
C GLU A 30 -11.20 12.55 -0.92
N ARG A 31 -11.40 13.12 -2.12
CA ARG A 31 -11.80 14.53 -2.25
C ARG A 31 -13.15 14.82 -1.59
N LYS A 32 -14.07 13.87 -1.60
CA LYS A 32 -15.37 14.00 -0.94
C LYS A 32 -15.25 13.90 0.57
N VAL A 33 -14.60 12.85 1.07
CA VAL A 33 -14.44 12.59 2.51
C VAL A 33 -13.68 13.72 3.17
N LEU A 34 -12.56 14.15 2.59
CA LEU A 34 -11.81 15.32 3.06
C LEU A 34 -12.65 16.60 2.99
N GLY A 35 -13.44 16.78 1.92
CA GLY A 35 -14.37 17.91 1.82
C GLY A 35 -15.33 17.95 3.00
N TYR A 36 -16.05 16.87 3.25
CA TYR A 36 -17.04 16.79 4.34
C TYR A 36 -16.40 16.94 5.73
N MET A 37 -15.22 16.35 5.96
CA MET A 37 -14.47 16.53 7.21
C MET A 37 -14.03 17.99 7.43
N GLN A 38 -13.76 18.72 6.34
CA GLN A 38 -13.38 20.14 6.35
C GLN A 38 -14.60 21.09 6.23
N LEU A 39 -15.83 20.61 6.47
CA LEU A 39 -17.06 21.39 6.36
C LEU A 39 -17.27 22.06 4.98
N ARG A 40 -16.78 21.46 3.90
CA ARG A 40 -17.02 21.89 2.51
C ARG A 40 -17.51 20.73 1.64
N LYS A 41 -17.98 21.02 0.43
CA LYS A 41 -18.39 19.96 -0.51
C LYS A 41 -17.18 19.49 -1.33
N GLY A 42 -17.11 18.18 -1.57
CA GLY A 42 -16.23 17.61 -2.58
C GLY A 42 -16.74 17.83 -4.02
N PRO A 43 -16.09 17.21 -5.03
CA PRO A 43 -16.51 17.30 -6.43
C PRO A 43 -17.94 16.78 -6.62
N ASN A 44 -18.85 17.67 -7.05
CA ASN A 44 -20.27 17.36 -7.27
C ASN A 44 -20.79 17.81 -8.64
N ILE A 45 -19.98 18.50 -9.46
CA ILE A 45 -20.41 19.12 -10.72
C ILE A 45 -20.17 18.18 -11.93
N VAL A 46 -19.00 17.53 -12.00
CA VAL A 46 -18.65 16.67 -13.14
C VAL A 46 -19.37 15.32 -13.02
N GLY A 47 -20.56 15.24 -13.62
CA GLY A 47 -21.45 14.09 -13.55
C GLY A 47 -22.31 14.05 -12.27
N PRO A 48 -23.27 13.10 -12.17
CA PRO A 48 -24.14 12.97 -11.01
C PRO A 48 -23.29 12.71 -9.76
N TYR A 49 -23.38 13.59 -8.77
CA TYR A 49 -22.54 13.56 -7.57
C TYR A 49 -21.03 13.43 -7.86
N GLY A 50 -20.51 13.95 -8.97
CA GLY A 50 -19.08 13.91 -9.26
C GLY A 50 -18.53 12.55 -9.72
N LEU A 51 -19.38 11.56 -10.03
CA LEU A 51 -18.94 10.21 -10.44
C LEU A 51 -18.04 10.20 -11.68
N LEU A 52 -18.16 11.19 -12.57
CA LEU A 52 -17.34 11.30 -13.78
C LEU A 52 -16.03 12.06 -13.56
N GLN A 53 -15.76 12.57 -12.34
CA GLN A 53 -14.54 13.33 -12.04
C GLN A 53 -13.25 12.53 -12.30
N PRO A 54 -13.10 11.26 -11.87
CA PRO A 54 -11.86 10.51 -12.12
C PRO A 54 -11.59 10.31 -13.60
N ILE A 55 -12.64 10.14 -14.42
CA ILE A 55 -12.52 9.98 -15.87
C ILE A 55 -12.04 11.31 -16.49
N ALA A 56 -12.61 12.44 -16.08
CA ALA A 56 -12.18 13.75 -16.54
C ALA A 56 -10.71 14.06 -16.17
N ASP A 57 -10.30 13.72 -14.94
CA ASP A 57 -8.92 13.90 -14.48
C ASP A 57 -7.95 13.01 -15.27
N GLY A 58 -8.32 11.74 -15.51
CA GLY A 58 -7.52 10.82 -16.33
C GLY A 58 -7.34 11.32 -17.77
N VAL A 59 -8.44 11.68 -18.44
CA VAL A 59 -8.40 12.21 -19.82
C VAL A 59 -7.55 13.49 -19.89
N LYS A 60 -7.69 14.39 -18.91
CA LYS A 60 -6.89 15.61 -18.82
C LYS A 60 -5.40 15.31 -18.72
N LEU A 61 -4.99 14.36 -17.87
CA LEU A 61 -3.57 14.05 -17.66
C LEU A 61 -2.93 13.40 -18.88
N PHE A 62 -3.67 12.60 -19.64
CA PHE A 62 -3.14 11.95 -20.87
C PHE A 62 -3.12 12.86 -22.10
N ILE A 63 -3.98 13.87 -22.17
CA ILE A 63 -3.95 14.86 -23.26
C ILE A 63 -2.88 15.94 -23.01
N LYS A 64 -2.53 16.18 -21.75
CA LYS A 64 -1.52 17.18 -21.38
C LYS A 64 -0.17 16.84 -21.98
N GLU A 65 0.52 17.85 -22.51
CA GLU A 65 1.85 17.70 -23.09
C GLU A 65 2.83 17.05 -22.09
N PRO A 66 3.54 15.98 -22.49
CA PRO A 66 4.56 15.35 -21.66
C PRO A 66 5.83 16.21 -21.68
N ILE A 67 6.04 16.99 -20.63
CA ILE A 67 7.26 17.79 -20.46
C ILE A 67 8.40 16.86 -20.05
N ARG A 68 9.52 16.93 -20.78
CA ARG A 68 10.78 16.27 -20.42
C ARG A 68 11.87 17.33 -20.27
N PRO A 69 12.47 17.50 -19.08
CA PRO A 69 13.54 18.46 -18.88
C PRO A 69 14.78 18.11 -19.71
N SER A 70 15.46 19.10 -20.28
CA SER A 70 16.70 18.89 -21.06
C SER A 70 17.87 18.37 -20.22
N THR A 71 17.85 18.66 -18.91
CA THR A 71 18.86 18.22 -17.94
C THR A 71 18.63 16.80 -17.43
N SER A 72 17.49 16.18 -17.78
CA SER A 72 17.08 14.87 -17.26
C SER A 72 17.77 13.71 -17.99
N SER A 73 17.97 12.60 -17.29
CA SER A 73 18.43 11.36 -17.93
C SER A 73 17.22 10.65 -18.59
N PRO A 74 17.18 10.52 -19.93
CA PRO A 74 15.94 10.19 -20.65
C PRO A 74 15.43 8.77 -20.37
N VAL A 75 16.34 7.81 -20.21
CA VAL A 75 15.98 6.39 -19.99
C VAL A 75 15.36 6.20 -18.61
N LEU A 76 16.03 6.64 -17.55
CA LEU A 76 15.54 6.50 -16.17
C LEU A 76 14.28 7.32 -15.93
N PHE A 77 14.15 8.51 -16.54
CA PHE A 77 12.95 9.34 -16.40
C PHE A 77 11.71 8.66 -16.97
N LEU A 78 11.83 7.86 -18.03
CA LEU A 78 10.70 7.08 -18.56
C LEU A 78 10.48 5.76 -17.82
N LEU A 79 11.56 5.08 -17.42
CA LEU A 79 11.46 3.78 -16.75
C LEU A 79 10.93 3.90 -15.31
N ALA A 80 11.27 4.95 -14.57
CA ALA A 80 10.89 5.05 -13.16
C ALA A 80 9.37 5.04 -12.90
N PRO A 81 8.52 5.83 -13.60
CA PRO A 81 7.07 5.75 -13.45
C PRO A 81 6.48 4.42 -13.92
N MET A 82 7.04 3.83 -14.98
CA MET A 82 6.61 2.50 -15.45
C MET A 82 6.93 1.43 -14.41
N LEU A 83 8.14 1.46 -13.84
CA LEU A 83 8.56 0.56 -12.77
C LEU A 83 7.61 0.69 -11.57
N ALA A 84 7.31 1.91 -11.12
CA ALA A 84 6.40 2.15 -9.99
C ALA A 84 5.03 1.47 -10.19
N LEU A 85 4.40 1.68 -11.35
CA LEU A 85 3.10 1.08 -11.64
C LEU A 85 3.20 -0.44 -11.79
N THR A 86 4.23 -0.96 -12.46
CA THR A 86 4.40 -2.41 -12.61
C THR A 86 4.55 -3.10 -11.26
N LEU A 87 5.37 -2.56 -10.36
CA LEU A 87 5.55 -3.10 -9.02
C LEU A 87 4.26 -3.05 -8.22
N ALA A 88 3.59 -1.90 -8.22
CA ALA A 88 2.32 -1.70 -7.51
C ALA A 88 1.25 -2.71 -7.95
N LEU A 89 1.16 -3.03 -9.24
CA LEU A 89 0.21 -4.04 -9.75
C LEU A 89 0.66 -5.48 -9.47
N THR A 90 1.95 -5.79 -9.59
CA THR A 90 2.46 -7.15 -9.30
C THR A 90 2.29 -7.56 -7.84
N LEU A 91 2.33 -6.61 -6.91
CA LEU A 91 2.11 -6.85 -5.48
C LEU A 91 0.73 -7.44 -5.18
N TRP A 92 -0.25 -7.26 -6.07
CA TRP A 92 -1.58 -7.83 -5.86
C TRP A 92 -1.71 -9.30 -6.25
N ALA A 93 -0.78 -9.85 -7.03
CA ALA A 93 -0.86 -11.23 -7.53
C ALA A 93 -1.03 -12.30 -6.41
N PRO A 94 -0.33 -12.23 -5.26
CA PRO A 94 -0.49 -13.20 -4.18
C PRO A 94 -1.67 -12.92 -3.24
N LEU A 95 -2.40 -11.81 -3.38
CA LEU A 95 -3.48 -11.46 -2.44
C LEU A 95 -4.68 -12.42 -2.60
N PRO A 96 -5.17 -13.03 -1.51
CA PRO A 96 -6.28 -13.99 -1.58
C PRO A 96 -7.64 -13.29 -1.70
N LEU A 97 -8.29 -13.42 -2.87
CA LEU A 97 -9.63 -12.84 -3.13
C LEU A 97 -10.63 -13.81 -3.79
N PRO A 98 -11.12 -14.87 -3.12
CA PRO A 98 -10.56 -15.55 -1.93
C PRO A 98 -9.36 -16.42 -2.29
N TYR A 99 -9.22 -16.76 -3.57
CA TYR A 99 -8.08 -17.43 -4.13
C TYR A 99 -7.15 -16.39 -4.74
N PRO A 100 -5.83 -16.51 -4.56
CA PRO A 100 -4.86 -15.63 -5.20
C PRO A 100 -4.77 -15.91 -6.71
N VAL A 101 -4.33 -14.91 -7.48
CA VAL A 101 -4.04 -15.09 -8.92
C VAL A 101 -2.85 -16.04 -9.09
N THR A 102 -1.85 -15.88 -8.23
CA THR A 102 -0.69 -16.76 -8.15
C THR A 102 -0.56 -17.29 -6.73
N ASP A 103 -0.87 -18.57 -6.54
CA ASP A 103 -0.64 -19.23 -5.25
C ASP A 103 0.87 -19.47 -5.05
N MET A 104 1.41 -18.88 -4.00
CA MET A 104 2.84 -18.89 -3.69
C MET A 104 3.05 -19.32 -2.25
N ASN A 105 3.90 -20.33 -2.03
CA ASN A 105 4.26 -20.79 -0.69
C ASN A 105 4.87 -19.66 0.18
N LEU A 106 5.68 -18.81 -0.44
CA LEU A 106 6.36 -17.69 0.22
C LEU A 106 5.72 -16.33 -0.13
N GLY A 107 4.38 -16.26 -0.10
CA GLY A 107 3.61 -15.07 -0.50
C GLY A 107 3.99 -13.79 0.27
N ILE A 108 4.18 -13.87 1.59
CA ILE A 108 4.56 -12.70 2.40
C ILE A 108 5.96 -12.20 2.07
N LEU A 109 6.93 -13.12 1.88
CA LEU A 109 8.29 -12.75 1.49
C LEU A 109 8.34 -12.12 0.11
N PHE A 110 7.48 -12.59 -0.81
CA PHE A 110 7.34 -11.98 -2.12
C PHE A 110 6.84 -10.53 -2.03
N ILE A 111 5.84 -10.24 -1.18
CA ILE A 111 5.36 -8.88 -0.94
C ILE A 111 6.47 -8.00 -0.37
N LEU A 112 7.20 -8.48 0.65
CA LEU A 112 8.33 -7.75 1.24
C LEU A 112 9.46 -7.47 0.23
N ALA A 113 9.78 -8.44 -0.63
CA ALA A 113 10.81 -8.27 -1.64
C ALA A 113 10.41 -7.22 -2.68
N LEU A 114 9.16 -7.27 -3.16
CA LEU A 114 8.68 -6.30 -4.14
C LEU A 114 8.45 -4.91 -3.56
N SER A 115 8.03 -4.80 -2.30
CA SER A 115 7.91 -3.48 -1.65
C SER A 115 9.28 -2.81 -1.50
N SER A 116 10.32 -3.56 -1.14
CA SER A 116 11.70 -3.05 -1.13
C SER A 116 12.20 -2.58 -2.51
N LEU A 117 11.73 -3.23 -3.58
CA LEU A 117 12.06 -2.83 -4.94
C LEU A 117 11.34 -1.51 -5.35
N ALA A 118 10.20 -1.20 -4.76
CA ALA A 118 9.43 0.02 -5.08
C ALA A 118 10.22 1.30 -4.77
N VAL A 119 11.11 1.24 -3.78
CA VAL A 119 11.98 2.37 -3.38
C VAL A 119 12.88 2.84 -4.52
N TYR A 120 13.32 1.92 -5.39
CA TYR A 120 14.15 2.28 -6.55
C TYR A 120 13.42 3.12 -7.60
N SER A 121 12.08 2.99 -7.70
CA SER A 121 11.29 3.86 -8.58
C SER A 121 11.31 5.31 -8.11
N ILE A 122 11.26 5.54 -6.80
CA ILE A 122 11.34 6.86 -6.19
C ILE A 122 12.75 7.43 -6.28
N LEU A 123 13.78 6.64 -5.99
CA LEU A 123 15.18 7.08 -6.14
C LEU A 123 15.53 7.39 -7.59
N GLY A 124 15.15 6.49 -8.51
CA GLY A 124 15.41 6.65 -9.93
C GLY A 124 14.76 7.90 -10.51
N SER A 125 13.53 8.22 -10.07
CA SER A 125 12.82 9.42 -10.52
C SER A 125 13.43 10.72 -10.01
N GLY A 126 13.84 10.77 -8.74
CA GLY A 126 14.47 11.96 -8.16
C GLY A 126 15.89 12.21 -8.67
N TRP A 127 16.64 11.17 -9.00
CA TRP A 127 17.96 11.31 -9.64
C TRP A 127 17.83 11.70 -11.12
N ALA A 128 16.89 11.07 -11.84
CA ALA A 128 16.73 11.30 -13.27
C ALA A 128 16.28 12.73 -13.62
N SER A 129 15.56 13.40 -12.72
CA SER A 129 15.06 14.77 -12.94
C SER A 129 16.14 15.85 -12.83
N ASN A 130 17.32 15.53 -12.29
CA ASN A 130 18.48 16.43 -12.16
C ASN A 130 18.14 17.79 -11.51
N SER A 131 17.16 17.82 -10.60
CA SER A 131 16.83 18.97 -9.77
C SER A 131 17.22 18.70 -8.32
N LYS A 132 17.80 19.70 -7.64
CA LYS A 132 18.31 19.52 -6.28
C LYS A 132 17.19 19.17 -5.29
N TYR A 133 16.01 19.77 -5.46
CA TYR A 133 14.84 19.50 -4.61
C TYR A 133 14.29 18.08 -4.81
N ALA A 134 14.23 17.60 -6.06
CA ALA A 134 13.78 16.24 -6.32
C ALA A 134 14.75 15.19 -5.77
N LEU A 135 16.05 15.44 -5.85
CA LEU A 135 17.05 14.54 -5.26
C LEU A 135 16.95 14.51 -3.74
N ILE A 136 16.78 15.67 -3.07
CA ILE A 136 16.57 15.73 -1.61
C ILE A 136 15.30 15.00 -1.20
N GLY A 137 14.19 15.20 -1.94
CA GLY A 137 12.93 14.50 -1.69
C GLY A 137 13.06 12.98 -1.85
N ALA A 138 13.75 12.52 -2.90
CA ALA A 138 13.99 11.10 -3.12
C ALA A 138 14.88 10.48 -2.03
N LEU A 139 15.95 11.16 -1.59
CA LEU A 139 16.80 10.66 -0.51
C LEU A 139 16.04 10.55 0.82
N ARG A 140 15.15 11.51 1.12
CA ARG A 140 14.27 11.44 2.29
C ARG A 140 13.28 10.27 2.19
N ALA A 141 12.69 10.07 1.01
CA ALA A 141 11.78 8.95 0.75
C ALA A 141 12.46 7.59 0.92
N VAL A 142 13.67 7.45 0.41
CA VAL A 142 14.46 6.22 0.51
C VAL A 142 14.83 5.95 1.96
N ALA A 143 15.31 6.96 2.69
CA ALA A 143 15.63 6.79 4.10
C ALA A 143 14.38 6.42 4.94
N GLN A 144 13.23 7.02 4.61
CA GLN A 144 11.95 6.73 5.24
C GLN A 144 11.54 5.27 4.99
N THR A 145 11.42 4.87 3.74
CA THR A 145 10.98 3.52 3.34
C THR A 145 11.86 2.43 3.95
N ILE A 146 13.19 2.54 3.82
CA ILE A 146 14.13 1.57 4.41
C ILE A 146 13.95 1.46 5.93
N SER A 147 13.78 2.59 6.62
CA SER A 147 13.60 2.56 8.07
C SER A 147 12.32 1.82 8.50
N TYR A 148 11.22 2.01 7.76
CA TYR A 148 9.97 1.34 8.04
C TYR A 148 9.97 -0.14 7.68
N GLU A 149 10.65 -0.53 6.60
CA GLU A 149 10.78 -1.92 6.16
C GLU A 149 11.34 -2.83 7.25
N VAL A 150 12.32 -2.34 8.03
CA VAL A 150 12.87 -3.11 9.16
C VAL A 150 11.77 -3.41 10.19
N SER A 151 11.02 -2.39 10.59
CA SER A 151 9.91 -2.57 11.54
C SER A 151 8.79 -3.45 10.96
N LEU A 152 8.46 -3.25 9.68
CA LEU A 152 7.39 -3.95 8.99
C LEU A 152 7.71 -5.45 8.85
N GLY A 153 8.95 -5.78 8.51
CA GLY A 153 9.46 -7.14 8.46
C GLY A 153 9.39 -7.85 9.82
N LEU A 154 9.76 -7.17 10.91
CA LEU A 154 9.66 -7.73 12.27
C LEU A 154 8.21 -7.91 12.73
N ILE A 155 7.31 -6.99 12.38
CA ILE A 155 5.88 -7.12 12.69
C ILE A 155 5.26 -8.30 11.92
N LEU A 156 5.62 -8.47 10.64
CA LEU A 156 5.18 -9.64 9.86
C LEU A 156 5.72 -10.94 10.44
N LEU A 157 6.99 -10.97 10.86
CA LEU A 157 7.58 -12.15 11.50
C LEU A 157 6.75 -12.56 12.73
N ASN A 158 6.35 -11.60 13.57
CA ASN A 158 5.48 -11.87 14.71
C ASN A 158 4.12 -12.44 14.32
N ALA A 159 3.51 -11.90 13.26
CA ALA A 159 2.24 -12.40 12.76
C ALA A 159 2.37 -13.83 12.20
N ILE A 160 3.49 -14.14 11.52
CA ILE A 160 3.79 -15.48 10.99
C ILE A 160 3.99 -16.50 12.12
N ILE A 161 4.60 -16.12 13.24
CA ILE A 161 4.77 -17.04 14.39
C ILE A 161 3.42 -17.53 14.93
N PHE A 162 2.37 -16.72 14.87
CA PHE A 162 1.03 -17.15 15.27
C PHE A 162 0.32 -18.03 14.24
N THR A 163 0.57 -17.84 12.94
CA THR A 163 -0.12 -18.58 11.88
C THR A 163 0.61 -19.84 11.43
N GLY A 164 1.94 -19.89 11.58
CA GLY A 164 2.78 -21.05 11.24
C GLY A 164 3.22 -21.14 9.78
N GLY A 165 2.79 -20.21 8.91
CA GLY A 165 3.07 -20.26 7.47
C GLY A 165 3.27 -18.89 6.81
N PHE A 166 3.95 -18.89 5.66
CA PHE A 166 4.24 -17.69 4.87
C PHE A 166 3.22 -17.42 3.75
N THR A 167 2.28 -18.34 3.54
CA THR A 167 1.18 -18.16 2.58
C THR A 167 0.14 -17.21 3.15
N LEU A 168 -0.48 -16.37 2.31
CA LEU A 168 -1.53 -15.47 2.78
C LEU A 168 -2.84 -16.22 3.09
N GLN A 169 -3.01 -17.42 2.55
CA GLN A 169 -4.20 -18.24 2.82
C GLN A 169 -4.17 -18.88 4.22
N THR A 170 -3.01 -19.15 4.81
CA THR A 170 -2.95 -19.64 6.21
C THR A 170 -3.44 -18.58 7.21
N PHE A 171 -3.37 -17.30 6.86
CA PHE A 171 -3.91 -16.23 7.70
C PHE A 171 -5.44 -16.27 7.77
N SER A 172 -6.14 -16.67 6.71
CA SER A 172 -7.60 -16.80 6.77
C SER A 172 -8.01 -18.01 7.61
N THR A 173 -7.28 -19.13 7.50
CA THR A 173 -7.55 -20.34 8.30
C THR A 173 -7.23 -20.13 9.78
N ALA A 174 -6.12 -19.45 10.10
CA ALA A 174 -5.74 -19.17 11.49
C ALA A 174 -6.72 -18.23 12.20
N GLN A 175 -7.43 -17.39 11.43
CA GLN A 175 -8.37 -16.37 11.95
C GLN A 175 -9.83 -16.83 11.96
N GLU A 176 -10.12 -18.11 11.72
CA GLU A 176 -11.49 -18.63 11.75
C GLU A 176 -12.13 -18.54 13.14
N ALA A 177 -11.35 -18.80 14.20
CA ALA A 177 -11.85 -18.76 15.58
C ALA A 177 -11.93 -17.31 16.11
N ILE A 178 -10.85 -16.55 15.99
CA ILE A 178 -10.70 -15.19 16.51
C ILE A 178 -9.83 -14.39 15.55
N TRP A 179 -10.17 -13.12 15.32
CA TRP A 179 -9.32 -12.22 14.53
C TRP A 179 -7.97 -12.00 15.20
N LEU A 180 -6.89 -12.01 14.40
CA LEU A 180 -5.54 -11.84 14.92
C LEU A 180 -5.33 -10.45 15.55
N ALA A 181 -6.14 -9.46 15.17
CA ALA A 181 -6.15 -8.13 15.81
C ALA A 181 -6.36 -8.16 17.33
N ILE A 182 -7.08 -9.15 17.87
CA ILE A 182 -7.40 -9.23 19.31
C ILE A 182 -6.18 -9.67 20.13
N PRO A 183 -5.56 -10.85 19.89
CA PRO A 183 -4.37 -11.26 20.62
C PRO A 183 -3.13 -10.40 20.29
N ALA A 184 -3.04 -9.87 19.08
CA ALA A 184 -1.89 -9.11 18.58
C ALA A 184 -2.18 -7.61 18.42
N TRP A 185 -3.07 -7.02 19.24
CA TRP A 185 -3.49 -5.61 19.06
C TRP A 185 -2.33 -4.59 19.01
N PRO A 186 -1.23 -4.70 19.79
CA PRO A 186 -0.13 -3.75 19.70
C PRO A 186 0.59 -3.86 18.36
N LEU A 187 0.71 -5.08 17.83
CA LEU A 187 1.28 -5.32 16.50
C LEU A 187 0.38 -4.77 15.41
N ALA A 188 -0.94 -4.98 15.52
CA ALA A 188 -1.90 -4.44 14.55
C ALA A 188 -1.84 -2.90 14.48
N ALA A 189 -1.73 -2.23 15.63
CA ALA A 189 -1.60 -0.78 15.69
C ALA A 189 -0.26 -0.30 15.08
N MET A 190 0.86 -0.92 15.45
CA MET A 190 2.17 -0.58 14.87
C MET A 190 2.23 -0.87 13.37
N TRP A 191 1.66 -1.99 12.94
CA TRP A 191 1.52 -2.36 11.53
C TRP A 191 0.81 -1.27 10.77
N TYR A 192 -0.35 -0.85 11.25
CA TYR A 192 -1.15 0.16 10.57
C TYR A 192 -0.42 1.49 10.44
N ILE A 193 0.28 1.93 11.48
CA ILE A 193 1.13 3.14 11.43
C ILE A 193 2.29 2.95 10.43
N SER A 194 2.93 1.78 10.40
CA SER A 194 4.01 1.50 9.45
C SER A 194 3.52 1.50 8.00
N THR A 195 2.33 0.97 7.71
CA THR A 195 1.74 1.00 6.35
C THR A 195 1.34 2.41 5.89
N LEU A 196 0.85 3.26 6.79
CA LEU A 196 0.64 4.69 6.50
C LEU A 196 1.94 5.37 6.04
N ALA A 197 3.05 4.98 6.65
CA ALA A 197 4.33 5.60 6.40
C ALA A 197 5.08 5.02 5.20
N GLU A 198 4.91 3.74 4.90
CA GLU A 198 5.39 3.11 3.66
C GLU A 198 4.71 3.70 2.42
N THR A 199 3.42 4.00 2.52
CA THR A 199 2.65 4.65 1.44
C THR A 199 2.87 6.16 1.37
N ASN A 200 3.80 6.71 2.15
CA ASN A 200 4.12 8.15 2.23
C ASN A 200 2.90 9.05 2.46
N ARG A 201 1.89 8.58 3.22
CA ARG A 201 0.69 9.37 3.49
C ARG A 201 0.77 10.17 4.77
N ALA A 202 0.08 11.31 4.77
CA ALA A 202 -0.04 12.16 5.94
C ALA A 202 -0.53 11.34 7.15
N PRO A 203 0.15 11.42 8.30
CA PRO A 203 1.10 12.47 8.71
C PRO A 203 2.58 12.26 8.31
N PHE A 204 2.91 11.19 7.59
CA PHE A 204 4.27 10.81 7.16
C PHE A 204 4.58 11.15 5.70
N ASP A 205 3.84 12.09 5.12
CA ASP A 205 4.05 12.62 3.77
C ASP A 205 5.22 13.63 3.75
N LEU A 206 6.43 13.10 3.89
CA LEU A 206 7.68 13.89 3.83
C LEU A 206 8.26 13.96 2.41
N THR A 207 7.81 13.04 1.55
CA THR A 207 8.33 12.87 0.20
C THR A 207 7.69 13.85 -0.77
N GLU A 208 6.42 14.19 -0.56
CA GLU A 208 5.69 15.18 -1.38
C GLU A 208 5.53 16.52 -0.65
N GLY A 209 6.05 16.65 0.57
CA GLY A 209 5.84 17.79 1.47
C GLY A 209 5.81 19.15 0.78
N GLU A 210 4.61 19.60 0.41
CA GLU A 210 4.40 20.77 -0.46
C GLU A 210 5.03 22.05 0.10
N SER A 211 5.04 22.17 1.42
CA SER A 211 5.61 23.31 2.15
C SER A 211 7.14 23.34 2.14
N GLU A 212 7.81 22.21 1.94
CA GLU A 212 9.27 22.08 2.03
C GLU A 212 9.92 21.85 0.66
N LEU A 213 9.25 21.08 -0.20
CA LEU A 213 9.81 20.57 -1.45
C LEU A 213 8.92 20.82 -2.68
N VAL A 214 7.85 21.62 -2.56
CA VAL A 214 6.83 21.87 -3.60
C VAL A 214 6.03 20.62 -3.99
N SER A 215 6.70 19.56 -4.46
CA SER A 215 6.14 18.21 -4.63
C SER A 215 7.20 17.08 -4.53
N GLY A 216 8.46 17.40 -4.17
CA GLY A 216 9.50 16.41 -3.92
C GLY A 216 10.02 15.66 -5.14
N PHE A 217 9.98 14.32 -5.15
CA PHE A 217 10.64 13.52 -6.20
C PHE A 217 9.97 13.64 -7.58
N ASN A 218 8.68 14.00 -7.62
CA ASN A 218 7.87 14.05 -8.83
C ASN A 218 7.76 15.45 -9.47
N ILE A 219 8.48 16.47 -8.98
CA ILE A 219 8.35 17.89 -9.40
C ILE A 219 8.43 18.09 -10.92
N GLU A 220 9.34 17.40 -11.58
CA GLU A 220 9.59 17.56 -13.01
C GLU A 220 8.67 16.70 -13.90
N TYR A 221 7.81 15.85 -13.31
CA TYR A 221 6.93 14.97 -14.06
C TYR A 221 5.61 15.66 -14.40
N ALA A 222 5.27 15.71 -15.69
CA ALA A 222 4.02 16.29 -16.17
C ALA A 222 3.16 15.26 -16.92
N GLY A 223 1.84 15.44 -16.88
CA GLY A 223 0.89 14.68 -17.69
C GLY A 223 0.88 13.18 -17.37
N GLY A 224 1.05 12.33 -18.39
CA GLY A 224 1.00 10.87 -18.29
C GLY A 224 1.98 10.26 -17.27
N PRO A 225 3.30 10.53 -17.33
CA PRO A 225 4.27 10.03 -16.36
C PRO A 225 3.93 10.35 -14.89
N PHE A 226 3.39 11.54 -14.63
CA PHE A 226 2.90 11.89 -13.28
C PHE A 226 1.69 11.04 -12.88
N ALA A 227 0.77 10.81 -13.81
CA ALA A 227 -0.39 9.95 -13.58
C ALA A 227 0.01 8.52 -13.19
N LEU A 228 1.11 7.98 -13.74
CA LEU A 228 1.61 6.64 -13.39
C LEU A 228 2.07 6.54 -11.94
N PHE A 229 2.80 7.54 -11.42
CA PHE A 229 3.18 7.57 -10.00
C PHE A 229 1.95 7.66 -9.09
N PHE A 230 1.01 8.53 -9.45
CA PHE A 230 -0.23 8.69 -8.69
C PHE A 230 -1.04 7.39 -8.68
N LEU A 231 -1.22 6.73 -9.83
CA LEU A 231 -1.88 5.43 -9.89
C LEU A 231 -1.16 4.38 -9.04
N ALA A 232 0.17 4.35 -9.08
CA ALA A 232 0.97 3.40 -8.29
C ALA A 232 0.82 3.64 -6.77
N GLU A 233 0.88 4.89 -6.32
CA GLU A 233 0.75 5.24 -4.90
C GLU A 233 -0.62 4.84 -4.34
N TYR A 234 -1.71 5.16 -5.07
CA TYR A 234 -3.05 4.77 -4.64
C TYR A 234 -3.31 3.27 -4.76
N ALA A 235 -2.69 2.59 -5.74
CA ALA A 235 -2.71 1.13 -5.80
C ALA A 235 -2.02 0.52 -4.58
N ASN A 236 -0.90 1.08 -4.12
CA ASN A 236 -0.22 0.65 -2.90
C ASN A 236 -1.04 0.92 -1.64
N ILE A 237 -1.82 2.01 -1.58
CA ILE A 237 -2.74 2.26 -0.45
C ILE A 237 -3.82 1.20 -0.36
N LEU A 238 -4.45 0.89 -1.48
CA LEU A 238 -5.46 -0.16 -1.53
C LEU A 238 -4.83 -1.51 -1.18
N LEU A 239 -3.67 -1.82 -1.74
CA LEU A 239 -2.91 -3.03 -1.45
C LEU A 239 -2.62 -3.17 0.05
N MET A 240 -2.00 -2.17 0.68
CA MET A 240 -1.62 -2.23 2.09
C MET A 240 -2.84 -2.35 3.03
N ASN A 241 -3.96 -1.73 2.66
CA ASN A 241 -5.22 -1.88 3.41
C ASN A 241 -5.88 -3.26 3.20
N THR A 242 -5.75 -3.86 2.02
CA THR A 242 -6.18 -5.24 1.81
C THR A 242 -5.28 -6.22 2.56
N LEU A 243 -3.96 -6.00 2.56
CA LEU A 243 -2.98 -6.79 3.29
C LEU A 243 -3.24 -6.71 4.80
N SER A 244 -3.44 -5.52 5.36
CA SER A 244 -3.77 -5.35 6.78
C SER A 244 -5.07 -6.04 7.17
N ALA A 245 -6.10 -5.99 6.30
CA ALA A 245 -7.33 -6.75 6.49
C ALA A 245 -7.07 -8.26 6.46
N THR A 246 -6.26 -8.79 5.53
CA THR A 246 -5.93 -10.22 5.50
C THR A 246 -5.13 -10.68 6.73
N LEU A 247 -4.19 -9.86 7.22
CA LEU A 247 -3.31 -10.22 8.33
C LEU A 247 -4.02 -10.16 9.69
N PHE A 248 -4.85 -9.15 9.94
CA PHE A 248 -5.39 -8.89 11.28
C PHE A 248 -6.90 -9.02 11.40
N LEU A 249 -7.65 -8.81 10.31
CA LEU A 249 -9.11 -8.80 10.28
C LEU A 249 -9.63 -9.80 9.24
N GLY A 250 -9.09 -11.01 9.23
CA GLY A 250 -9.39 -12.07 8.27
C GLY A 250 -10.88 -12.27 8.02
N ALA A 251 -11.23 -12.66 6.80
CA ALA A 251 -12.60 -13.03 6.44
C ALA A 251 -12.77 -14.55 6.61
N SER A 252 -13.91 -14.97 7.16
CA SER A 252 -14.26 -16.39 7.22
C SER A 252 -14.35 -16.94 5.79
N HIS A 253 -13.62 -18.02 5.52
CA HIS A 253 -13.62 -18.65 4.21
C HIS A 253 -14.72 -19.71 4.13
N ILE A 254 -15.74 -19.48 3.31
CA ILE A 254 -16.78 -20.46 3.03
C ILE A 254 -16.59 -20.96 1.59
N PRO A 255 -16.06 -22.19 1.37
CA PRO A 255 -15.74 -22.69 0.04
C PRO A 255 -16.93 -22.73 -0.92
N THR A 256 -18.14 -22.94 -0.38
CA THR A 256 -19.38 -23.01 -1.17
C THR A 256 -19.86 -21.66 -1.67
N MET A 257 -19.41 -20.54 -1.06
CA MET A 257 -19.81 -19.18 -1.41
C MET A 257 -18.61 -18.21 -1.37
N PRO A 258 -17.68 -18.30 -2.34
CA PRO A 258 -16.50 -17.44 -2.40
C PRO A 258 -16.82 -15.95 -2.58
N GLY A 259 -18.03 -15.62 -3.06
CA GLY A 259 -18.48 -14.22 -3.16
C GLY A 259 -18.70 -13.54 -1.80
N LEU A 260 -19.05 -14.30 -0.76
CA LEU A 260 -19.23 -13.74 0.59
C LEU A 260 -17.89 -13.40 1.25
N THR A 261 -16.88 -14.21 0.98
CA THR A 261 -15.54 -14.03 1.55
C THR A 261 -14.87 -12.79 0.95
N THR A 262 -15.00 -12.59 -0.37
CA THR A 262 -14.47 -11.41 -1.07
C THR A 262 -15.18 -10.14 -0.65
N THR A 263 -16.51 -10.15 -0.57
CA THR A 263 -17.28 -8.98 -0.14
C THR A 263 -16.94 -8.58 1.30
N ASN A 264 -16.84 -9.54 2.23
CA ASN A 264 -16.43 -9.26 3.61
C ASN A 264 -15.03 -8.63 3.68
N LEU A 265 -14.05 -9.23 3.00
CA LEU A 265 -12.68 -8.71 2.98
C LEU A 265 -12.60 -7.32 2.34
N MET A 266 -13.29 -7.09 1.23
CA MET A 266 -13.32 -5.78 0.56
C MET A 266 -14.03 -4.71 1.38
N ILE A 267 -15.10 -5.05 2.13
CA ILE A 267 -15.75 -4.10 3.05
C ILE A 267 -14.77 -3.68 4.14
N LYS A 268 -14.04 -4.64 4.74
CA LYS A 268 -13.03 -4.36 5.76
C LYS A 268 -11.87 -3.51 5.20
N ALA A 269 -11.36 -3.86 4.03
CA ALA A 269 -10.32 -3.08 3.35
C ALA A 269 -10.79 -1.66 3.00
N ALA A 270 -12.03 -1.50 2.55
CA ALA A 270 -12.63 -0.20 2.29
C ALA A 270 -12.76 0.63 3.58
N LEU A 271 -13.20 0.03 4.68
CA LEU A 271 -13.25 0.70 5.99
C LEU A 271 -11.85 1.15 6.45
N LEU A 272 -10.82 0.32 6.30
CA LEU A 272 -9.43 0.70 6.61
C LEU A 272 -8.95 1.83 5.69
N SER A 273 -9.26 1.79 4.40
CA SER A 273 -8.93 2.90 3.49
C SER A 273 -9.63 4.21 3.88
N MET A 274 -10.85 4.15 4.42
CA MET A 274 -11.55 5.32 4.97
C MET A 274 -10.86 5.85 6.22
N VAL A 275 -10.28 4.97 7.05
CA VAL A 275 -9.46 5.37 8.20
C VAL A 275 -8.16 6.04 7.73
N PHE A 276 -7.50 5.61 6.64
CA PHE A 276 -6.37 6.36 6.04
C PHE A 276 -6.77 7.80 5.70
N LEU A 277 -7.92 7.99 5.06
CA LEU A 277 -8.44 9.32 4.71
C LEU A 277 -8.75 10.16 5.95
N TRP A 278 -9.29 9.52 7.00
CA TRP A 278 -9.61 10.20 8.25
C TRP A 278 -8.35 10.64 9.02
N VAL A 279 -7.33 9.80 9.07
CA VAL A 279 -6.02 10.10 9.66
C VAL A 279 -5.42 11.32 8.95
N ARG A 280 -5.42 11.34 7.61
CA ARG A 280 -4.96 12.48 6.82
C ARG A 280 -5.69 13.78 7.14
N ALA A 281 -6.99 13.72 7.44
CA ALA A 281 -7.78 14.91 7.75
C ALA A 281 -7.54 15.47 9.15
N SER A 282 -7.04 14.64 10.07
CA SER A 282 -7.06 14.93 11.51
C SER A 282 -5.68 15.30 12.07
N TYR A 283 -4.60 14.73 11.53
CA TYR A 283 -3.26 14.88 12.10
C TYR A 283 -2.36 15.85 11.32
N PRO A 284 -1.52 16.65 12.01
CA PRO A 284 -0.49 17.44 11.37
C PRO A 284 0.66 16.55 10.88
N ARG A 285 1.45 17.07 9.94
CA ARG A 285 2.65 16.38 9.42
C ARG A 285 3.72 16.25 10.52
N PHE A 286 4.40 15.10 10.55
CA PHE A 286 5.60 14.91 11.37
C PHE A 286 6.81 15.59 10.77
N ARG A 287 7.78 15.94 11.60
CA ARG A 287 9.13 16.26 11.12
C ARG A 287 9.91 14.97 10.83
N TYR A 288 10.82 15.02 9.85
CA TYR A 288 11.68 13.88 9.50
C TYR A 288 12.40 13.26 10.71
N ASP A 289 13.00 14.07 11.60
CA ASP A 289 13.70 13.52 12.78
C ASP A 289 12.76 12.80 13.76
N GLN A 290 11.53 13.31 13.91
CA GLN A 290 10.53 12.72 14.81
C GLN A 290 10.05 11.38 14.26
N LEU A 291 9.91 11.30 12.94
CA LEU A 291 9.62 10.06 12.23
C LEU A 291 10.72 9.03 12.48
N MET A 292 11.99 9.41 12.29
CA MET A 292 13.11 8.49 12.53
C MET A 292 13.19 8.07 14.00
N HIS A 293 12.91 8.97 14.94
CA HIS A 293 12.83 8.64 16.36
C HIS A 293 11.70 7.63 16.65
N LEU A 294 10.53 7.80 16.05
CA LEU A 294 9.39 6.88 16.24
C LEU A 294 9.78 5.45 15.84
N ILE A 295 10.39 5.28 14.68
CA ILE A 295 10.75 3.95 14.17
C ILE A 295 11.87 3.33 15.00
N TRP A 296 12.99 4.04 15.11
CA TRP A 296 14.22 3.47 15.65
C TRP A 296 14.21 3.33 17.16
N LYS A 297 13.57 4.27 17.88
CA LYS A 297 13.60 4.27 19.35
C LYS A 297 12.31 3.77 20.00
N ASN A 298 11.17 3.81 19.30
CA ASN A 298 9.91 3.32 19.86
C ASN A 298 9.50 1.99 19.24
N PHE A 299 9.33 1.92 17.91
CA PHE A 299 8.83 0.71 17.25
C PHE A 299 9.85 -0.43 17.27
N LEU A 300 11.12 -0.17 16.97
CA LEU A 300 12.13 -1.22 16.90
C LEU A 300 12.31 -1.96 18.26
N PRO A 301 12.50 -1.28 19.41
CA PRO A 301 12.62 -1.98 20.69
C PRO A 301 11.35 -2.73 21.08
N LEU A 302 10.17 -2.14 20.82
CA LEU A 302 8.89 -2.77 21.15
C LEU A 302 8.64 -4.00 20.29
N THR A 303 8.89 -3.92 18.97
CA THR A 303 8.71 -5.06 18.06
C THR A 303 9.66 -6.21 18.41
N LEU A 304 10.91 -5.94 18.77
CA LEU A 304 11.86 -6.95 19.25
C LEU A 304 11.39 -7.61 20.56
N ALA A 305 10.91 -6.83 21.52
CA ALA A 305 10.34 -7.37 22.75
C ALA A 305 9.12 -8.26 22.47
N LEU A 306 8.28 -7.84 21.51
CA LEU A 306 7.15 -8.65 21.06
C LEU A 306 7.60 -9.92 20.34
N VAL A 307 8.69 -9.94 19.57
CA VAL A 307 9.25 -11.20 19.00
C VAL A 307 9.54 -12.22 20.09
N ILE A 308 10.22 -11.81 21.15
CA ILE A 308 10.55 -12.72 22.26
C ILE A 308 9.25 -13.21 22.93
N TRP A 309 8.29 -12.33 23.15
CA TRP A 309 6.99 -12.67 23.73
C TRP A 309 6.20 -13.65 22.85
N HIS A 310 6.14 -13.39 21.55
CA HIS A 310 5.38 -14.17 20.57
C HIS A 310 6.00 -15.54 20.30
N LEU A 311 7.32 -15.69 20.49
CA LEU A 311 7.97 -17.01 20.50
C LEU A 311 7.67 -17.77 21.79
N ALA A 312 7.75 -17.12 22.95
CA ALA A 312 7.59 -17.78 24.25
C ALA A 312 6.15 -18.23 24.50
N LEU A 313 5.15 -17.44 24.09
CA LEU A 313 3.74 -17.69 24.43
C LEU A 313 3.19 -19.00 23.82
N PRO A 314 3.31 -19.28 22.50
CA PRO A 314 2.85 -20.55 21.92
C PRO A 314 3.56 -21.76 22.50
N ILE A 315 4.85 -21.63 22.84
CA ILE A 315 5.63 -22.70 23.47
C ILE A 315 5.11 -22.98 24.89
N ALA A 316 4.88 -21.93 25.69
CA ALA A 316 4.41 -22.06 27.07
C ALA A 316 3.01 -22.69 27.16
N PHE A 317 2.12 -22.39 26.23
CA PHE A 317 0.77 -22.94 26.17
C PHE A 317 0.64 -24.22 25.30
N ALA A 318 1.75 -24.76 24.81
CA ALA A 318 1.78 -25.90 23.88
C ALA A 318 0.85 -25.72 22.65
N GLY A 319 0.70 -24.46 22.19
CA GLY A 319 -0.18 -24.05 21.10
C GLY A 319 0.58 -23.61 19.85
N LEU A 320 1.64 -24.33 19.48
CA LEU A 320 2.37 -24.05 18.24
C LEU A 320 1.46 -24.30 17.03
N PRO A 321 1.39 -23.36 16.08
CA PRO A 321 0.59 -23.56 14.87
C PRO A 321 1.20 -24.65 13.99
N PRO A 322 0.37 -25.38 13.22
CA PRO A 322 0.85 -26.40 12.31
C PRO A 322 1.63 -25.77 11.15
N GLN A 323 2.74 -26.41 10.76
CA GLN A 323 3.43 -26.11 9.51
C GLN A 323 2.89 -27.04 8.43
N LEU A 324 2.03 -26.51 7.55
CA LEU A 324 1.45 -27.23 6.40
C LEU A 324 2.12 -26.78 5.11
#